data_AF-A0A9E2EYN6-F1
#
_entry.id   AF-A0A9E2EYN6-F1
#
_cell.length_a   1.000
_cell.length_b   1.000
_cell.length_c   1.000
_cell.angle_alpha   90.00
_cell.angle_beta   90.00
_cell.angle_gamma   90.00
#
_symmetry.space_group_name_H-M   'P 1'
#
loop_
_entity.id
_entity.type
_entity.pdbx_description
1 polymer ?
#
loop_
_entity_poly.entity_id
_entity_poly.type
_entity_poly.pdbx_seq_one_letter_code
_entity_poly.pdbx_strand_id
1 'polypeptide(L)'
;MEKRILYIIFLLVIGTSNALSQNQEVLADNYYKRGEYQKALIIYKSIFSEKPYNFNYLYKIIDTHQQLEQFEEAKQVINSWLNKVRTPMVIIELGYNYQLQDSLDL
;
A
#
# COMPACT_ATOMS: atom_id res chain seq x y z
N MET A 1 -3.17 -51.35 6.69
CA MET A 1 -2.34 -50.38 5.92
C MET A 1 -3.18 -49.24 5.34
N GLU A 2 -4.39 -49.52 4.84
CA GLU A 2 -5.30 -48.54 4.22
C GLU A 2 -5.64 -47.32 5.10
N LYS A 3 -5.88 -47.51 6.41
CA LYS A 3 -6.18 -46.41 7.34
C LYS A 3 -5.01 -45.43 7.54
N ARG A 4 -3.76 -45.90 7.37
CA ARG A 4 -2.55 -45.06 7.46
C ARG A 4 -2.37 -44.22 6.21
N ILE A 5 -2.70 -44.79 5.04
CA ILE A 5 -2.70 -44.08 3.75
C ILE A 5 -3.75 -42.95 3.79
N LEU A 6 -4.96 -43.22 4.29
CA LEU A 6 -6.01 -42.21 4.43
C LEU A 6 -5.57 -41.03 5.34
N TYR A 7 -4.85 -41.33 6.42
CA TYR A 7 -4.34 -40.32 7.35
C TYR A 7 -3.25 -39.44 6.73
N ILE A 8 -2.37 -40.02 5.91
CA ILE A 8 -1.33 -39.29 5.18
C ILE A 8 -1.95 -38.37 4.12
N ILE A 9 -3.00 -38.84 3.41
CA ILE A 9 -3.74 -38.02 2.44
C ILE A 9 -4.45 -36.86 3.15
N PHE A 10 -5.07 -37.10 4.30
CA PHE A 10 -5.72 -36.06 5.10
C PHE A 10 -4.73 -34.98 5.57
N LEU A 11 -3.53 -35.37 6.01
CA LEU A 11 -2.47 -34.43 6.41
C LEU A 11 -1.91 -33.63 5.21
N LEU A 12 -1.80 -34.23 4.03
CA LEU A 12 -1.36 -33.55 2.81
C LEU A 12 -2.37 -32.48 2.33
N VAL A 13 -3.67 -32.75 2.46
CA VAL A 13 -4.75 -31.81 2.06
C VAL A 13 -4.85 -30.61 3.01
N ILE A 14 -4.56 -30.80 4.31
CA ILE A 14 -4.54 -29.69 5.29
C ILE A 14 -3.29 -28.82 5.14
N GLY A 15 -2.16 -29.39 4.71
CA GLY A 15 -0.90 -28.68 4.56
C GLY A 15 -0.83 -27.66 3.42
N THR A 16 -1.75 -27.72 2.44
CA THR A 16 -1.70 -26.87 1.23
C THR A 16 -2.54 -25.58 1.32
N SER A 17 -3.26 -25.34 2.42
CA SER A 17 -4.19 -24.20 2.52
C SER A 17 -3.55 -22.84 2.86
N ASN A 18 -2.24 -22.80 3.14
CA ASN A 18 -1.54 -21.57 3.54
C ASN A 18 -0.60 -20.98 2.46
N ALA A 19 -0.58 -21.54 1.25
CA ALA A 19 0.42 -21.17 0.22
C ALA A 19 0.06 -19.94 -0.63
N LEU A 20 -1.04 -19.22 -0.33
CA LEU A 20 -1.55 -18.14 -1.18
C LEU A 20 -1.58 -16.75 -0.53
N SER A 21 -0.98 -16.53 0.65
CA SER A 21 -0.74 -15.17 1.10
C SER A 21 0.47 -14.59 0.35
N GLN A 22 0.28 -14.17 -0.91
CA GLN A 22 1.23 -13.25 -1.52
C GLN A 22 1.30 -12.03 -0.60
N ASN A 23 2.50 -11.72 -0.11
CA ASN A 23 2.72 -10.54 0.70
C ASN A 23 2.36 -9.32 -0.16
N GLN A 24 1.16 -8.76 0.10
CA GLN A 24 0.58 -7.69 -0.71
C GLN A 24 1.53 -6.49 -0.78
N GLU A 25 2.26 -6.20 0.30
CA GLU A 25 3.26 -5.13 0.30
C GLU A 25 4.39 -5.42 -0.69
N VAL A 26 4.92 -6.65 -0.69
CA VAL A 26 5.98 -7.04 -1.65
C VAL A 26 5.47 -6.92 -3.08
N LEU A 27 4.21 -7.29 -3.35
CA LEU A 27 3.62 -7.13 -4.68
C LEU A 27 3.48 -5.65 -5.07
N ALA A 28 2.98 -4.82 -4.17
CA ALA A 28 2.83 -3.38 -4.40
C ALA A 28 4.18 -2.70 -4.63
N ASP A 29 5.19 -3.05 -3.84
CA ASP A 29 6.56 -2.54 -3.96
C ASP A 29 7.19 -2.94 -5.31
N ASN A 30 6.92 -4.16 -5.79
CA ASN A 30 7.37 -4.58 -7.12
C ASN A 30 6.67 -3.82 -8.25
N TYR A 31 5.36 -3.58 -8.15
CA TYR A 31 4.66 -2.73 -9.12
C TYR A 31 5.21 -1.30 -9.12
N TYR A 32 5.39 -0.73 -7.93
CA TYR A 32 5.96 0.61 -7.76
C TYR A 32 7.34 0.71 -8.42
N LYS A 33 8.25 -0.22 -8.13
CA LYS A 33 9.61 -0.26 -8.73
C LYS A 33 9.61 -0.39 -10.25
N ARG A 34 8.53 -0.91 -10.84
CA ARG A 34 8.36 -1.05 -12.30
C ARG A 34 7.63 0.14 -12.93
N GLY A 35 7.31 1.17 -12.15
CA GLY A 35 6.51 2.33 -12.61
C GLY A 35 5.02 2.01 -12.78
N GLU A 36 4.55 0.84 -12.34
CA GLU A 36 3.14 0.46 -12.40
C GLU A 36 2.35 1.04 -11.21
N TYR A 37 2.42 2.36 -11.07
CA TYR A 37 1.98 3.09 -9.88
C TYR A 37 0.48 2.92 -9.59
N GLN A 38 -0.40 2.85 -10.60
CA GLN A 38 -1.82 2.64 -10.33
C GLN A 38 -2.09 1.28 -9.65
N LYS A 39 -1.35 0.23 -10.03
CA LYS A 39 -1.48 -1.09 -9.40
C LYS A 39 -0.94 -1.09 -7.99
N ALA A 40 0.22 -0.44 -7.78
CA ALA A 40 0.79 -0.26 -6.44
C ALA A 40 -0.18 0.48 -5.52
N LEU A 41 -0.78 1.58 -6.00
CA LEU A 41 -1.71 2.42 -5.25
C LEU A 41 -2.94 1.65 -4.75
N ILE A 42 -3.54 0.82 -5.60
CA ILE A 42 -4.69 -0.02 -5.22
C ILE A 42 -4.34 -0.91 -4.04
N ILE A 43 -3.16 -1.54 -4.08
CA ILE A 43 -2.72 -2.47 -3.04
C ILE A 43 -2.34 -1.71 -1.77
N TYR A 44 -1.59 -0.60 -1.86
CA TYR A 44 -1.27 0.21 -0.67
C TYR A 44 -2.52 0.72 0.04
N LYS A 45 -3.56 1.15 -0.70
CA LYS A 45 -4.85 1.53 -0.12
C LYS A 45 -5.54 0.36 0.58
N SER A 46 -5.49 -0.84 0.01
CA SER A 46 -6.00 -2.05 0.66
C SER A 46 -5.28 -2.31 1.98
N ILE A 47 -3.95 -2.29 1.99
CA ILE A 47 -3.16 -2.55 3.20
C ILE A 47 -3.41 -1.46 4.26
N PHE A 48 -3.49 -0.19 3.85
CA PHE A 48 -3.78 0.92 4.76
C PHE A 48 -5.19 0.81 5.38
N SER A 49 -6.18 0.29 4.64
CA SER A 49 -7.52 0.07 5.18
C SER A 49 -7.55 -0.94 6.34
N GLU A 50 -6.64 -1.93 6.33
CA GLU A 50 -6.46 -2.89 7.43
C GLU A 50 -5.61 -2.32 8.57
N LYS A 51 -4.75 -1.33 8.29
CA LYS A 51 -3.80 -0.72 9.23
C LYS A 51 -3.87 0.81 9.18
N PRO A 52 -5.01 1.44 9.54
CA PRO A 52 -5.31 2.85 9.23
C PRO A 52 -4.49 3.91 9.98
N TYR A 53 -3.54 3.49 10.82
CA TYR A 53 -2.63 4.37 11.56
C TYR A 53 -1.15 4.09 11.27
N ASN A 54 -0.86 3.20 10.33
CA ASN A 54 0.52 2.96 9.92
C ASN A 54 0.95 4.02 8.91
N PHE A 55 1.76 4.97 9.38
CA PHE A 55 2.27 6.07 8.57
C PHE A 55 3.05 5.59 7.35
N ASN A 56 3.73 4.44 7.40
CA ASN A 56 4.50 3.95 6.24
C ASN A 56 3.59 3.74 5.03
N TYR A 57 2.40 3.16 5.21
CA TYR A 57 1.46 2.96 4.09
C TYR A 57 0.77 4.26 3.67
N LEU A 58 0.52 5.19 4.61
CA LEU A 58 0.08 6.53 4.25
C LEU A 58 1.09 7.23 3.33
N TYR A 59 2.37 7.22 3.72
CA TYR A 59 3.46 7.78 2.91
C TYR A 59 3.53 7.12 1.53
N LYS A 60 3.50 5.77 1.46
CA LYS A 60 3.47 5.06 0.17
C LYS A 60 2.28 5.49 -0.70
N ILE A 61 1.10 5.76 -0.13
CA ILE A 61 -0.07 6.26 -0.87
C ILE A 61 0.16 7.69 -1.37
N ILE A 62 0.67 8.59 -0.52
CA ILE A 62 0.96 9.99 -0.87
C ILE A 62 1.97 10.04 -2.02
N ASP A 63 3.12 9.39 -1.84
CA ASP A 63 4.19 9.35 -2.82
C ASP A 63 3.73 8.69 -4.13
N THR A 64 2.95 7.60 -4.08
CA THR A 64 2.42 6.98 -5.31
C THR A 64 1.44 7.91 -6.05
N HIS A 65 0.64 8.70 -5.34
CA HIS A 65 -0.19 9.72 -5.97
C HIS A 65 0.68 10.82 -6.62
N GLN A 66 1.77 11.25 -5.97
CA GLN A 66 2.71 12.22 -6.53
C GLN A 66 3.42 11.69 -7.79
N GLN A 67 3.86 10.42 -7.81
CA GLN A 67 4.43 9.76 -9.00
C GLN A 67 3.45 9.65 -10.17
N LEU A 68 2.15 9.69 -9.88
CA LEU A 68 1.07 9.70 -10.86
C LEU A 68 0.64 11.12 -11.28
N GLU A 69 1.30 12.15 -10.76
CA GLU A 69 0.92 13.56 -10.91
C GLU A 69 -0.51 13.87 -10.40
N GLN A 70 -1.00 13.05 -9.47
CA GLN A 70 -2.32 13.16 -8.82
C GLN A 70 -2.22 14.01 -7.55
N PHE A 71 -1.78 15.27 -7.69
CA PHE A 71 -1.46 16.13 -6.55
C PHE A 71 -2.68 16.53 -5.73
N GLU A 72 -3.85 16.65 -6.36
CA GLU A 72 -5.08 16.95 -5.65
C GLU A 72 -5.50 15.79 -4.74
N GLU A 73 -5.37 14.54 -5.21
CA GLU A 73 -5.63 13.34 -4.44
C GLU A 73 -4.60 13.16 -3.31
N ALA A 74 -3.32 13.38 -3.58
CA ALA A 74 -2.28 13.38 -2.55
C ALA A 74 -2.61 14.42 -1.46
N LYS A 75 -2.95 15.66 -1.84
CA LYS A 75 -3.36 16.73 -0.91
C LYS A 75 -4.58 16.32 -0.08
N GLN A 76 -5.57 15.67 -0.68
CA GLN A 76 -6.76 15.18 0.04
C GLN A 76 -6.39 14.10 1.07
N VAL A 77 -5.53 13.14 0.72
CA VAL A 77 -5.03 12.11 1.64
C VAL A 77 -4.28 12.75 2.82
N ILE A 78 -3.39 13.69 2.52
CA ILE A 78 -2.60 14.44 3.51
C ILE A 78 -3.50 15.21 4.47
N ASN A 79 -4.43 16.01 3.95
CA ASN A 79 -5.34 16.82 4.78
C ASN A 79 -6.26 15.93 5.63
N SER A 80 -6.72 14.81 5.08
CA SER A 80 -7.54 13.83 5.83
C SER A 80 -6.79 13.25 7.03
N TRP A 81 -5.49 13.03 6.90
CA TRP A 81 -4.65 12.61 8.02
C TRP A 81 -4.40 13.75 9.01
N LEU A 82 -4.03 14.95 8.55
CA LEU A 82 -3.76 16.11 9.41
C LEU A 82 -4.96 16.53 10.26
N ASN A 83 -6.18 16.33 9.74
CA ASN A 83 -7.42 16.55 10.50
C ASN A 83 -7.58 15.59 11.70
N LYS A 84 -6.94 14.42 11.66
CA LYS A 84 -6.97 13.43 12.75
C LYS A 84 -5.74 13.53 13.64
N VAL A 85 -4.56 13.62 13.02
CA VAL A 85 -3.27 13.61 13.69
C VAL A 85 -2.35 14.62 13.01
N ARG A 86 -2.15 15.77 13.66
CA ARG A 86 -1.22 16.79 13.17
C ARG A 86 0.20 16.38 13.49
N THR A 87 0.98 16.02 12.46
CA THR A 87 2.38 15.60 12.60
C THR A 87 3.27 16.42 11.68
N PRO A 88 4.43 16.91 12.15
CA PRO A 88 5.35 17.70 11.32
C PRO A 88 5.76 17.01 10.02
N MET A 89 5.98 15.69 10.06
CA MET A 89 6.32 14.89 8.90
C MET A 89 5.27 14.97 7.78
N VAL A 90 3.98 14.89 8.10
CA VAL A 90 2.90 14.99 7.10
C VAL A 90 2.76 16.42 6.56
N ILE A 91 3.12 17.43 7.36
CA ILE A 91 3.14 18.82 6.88
C ILE A 91 4.26 19.03 5.85
N ILE A 92 5.41 18.35 6.02
CA ILE A 92 6.49 18.36 5.03
C ILE A 92 6.00 17.76 3.70
N GLU A 93 5.30 16.62 3.76
CA GLU A 93 4.70 16.00 2.57
C GLU A 93 3.69 16.93 1.87
N LEU A 94 2.92 17.73 2.63
CA LEU A 94 2.02 18.73 2.05
C LEU A 94 2.79 19.81 1.28
N GLY A 95 3.86 20.34 1.86
CA GLY A 95 4.71 21.33 1.21
C GLY A 95 5.38 20.77 -0.05
N TYR A 96 5.88 19.54 0.03
CA TYR A 96 6.47 18.86 -1.12
C TYR A 96 5.45 18.65 -2.26
N ASN A 97 4.21 18.29 -1.92
CA ASN A 97 3.13 18.17 -2.91
C ASN A 97 2.85 19.49 -3.63
N TYR A 98 2.80 20.62 -2.91
CA TYR A 98 2.65 21.93 -3.54
C TYR A 98 3.83 22.28 -4.46
N GLN A 99 5.06 21.98 -4.02
CA GLN A 99 6.25 22.21 -4.84
C GLN A 99 6.21 21.41 -6.16
N LEU A 100 5.76 20.16 -6.13
CA LEU A 100 5.60 19.34 -7.33
C LEU A 100 4.53 19.90 -8.27
N GLN A 101 3.38 20.31 -7.73
CA GLN A 101 2.30 20.93 -8.49
C GLN A 101 2.77 22.21 -9.20
N ASP A 102 3.41 23.12 -8.48
CA ASP A 102 3.94 24.38 -9.04
C ASP A 102 5.01 24.14 -10.12
N SER A 103 5.77 23.05 -10.03
CA SER A 103 6.82 22.70 -11.01
C SER A 103 6.27 22.24 -12.37
N LEU A 104 5.01 21.82 -12.43
CA LEU A 104 4.33 21.39 -13.66
C LEU A 104 3.57 22.53 -14.36
N ASP A 105 3.33 23.64 -13.65
CA ASP A 105 2.63 24.82 -14.18
C ASP A 105 3.56 25.83 -14.90
N LEU A 106 4.87 25.52 -15.02
CA LEU A 106 5.92 26.34 -15.67
C LEU A 106 6.28 25.83 -17.08
#